data_AF-A0A6V8CKF4-F1
#
_entry.id   AF-A0A6V8CKF4-F1
#
_cell.length_a   1.000
_cell.length_b   1.000
_cell.length_c   1.000
_cell.angle_alpha   90.00
_cell.angle_beta   90.00
_cell.angle_gamma   90.00
#
_symmetry.space_group_name_H-M   'P 1'
#
loop_
_entity.id
_entity.type
_entity.pdbx_description
1 polymer ?
#
loop_
_entity_poly.entity_id
_entity_poly.type
_entity_poly.pdbx_seq_one_letter_code
_entity_poly.pdbx_strand_id
1 'polypeptide(L)'
;LWAKYQVNILHFDHEDMGYNSDHGPFVFDLPDNTRGRVGVCYGSGSWEYHTYLDRMDRFNEESLTVSAVIYGSYLKYLAWDDES
;
A
#
# COMPACT_ATOMS: atom_id res chain seq x y z
N LEU A 1 -11.18 -0.77 -17.37
CA LEU A 1 -10.29 -0.86 -16.19
C LEU A 1 -9.28 -2.00 -16.35
N TRP A 2 -9.71 -3.27 -16.35
CA TRP A 2 -8.81 -4.44 -16.44
C TRP A 2 -7.96 -4.53 -17.74
N ALA A 3 -8.43 -3.95 -18.85
CA ALA A 3 -7.67 -3.89 -20.10
C ALA A 3 -6.70 -2.69 -20.20
N LYS A 4 -6.81 -1.70 -19.29
CA LYS A 4 -5.99 -0.47 -19.29
C LYS A 4 -4.89 -0.49 -18.22
N TYR A 5 -5.09 -1.24 -17.14
CA TYR A 5 -4.16 -1.30 -16.00
C TYR A 5 -3.76 -2.74 -15.69
N GLN A 6 -2.46 -2.98 -15.59
CA GLN A 6 -1.92 -4.20 -15.01
C GLN A 6 -1.81 -4.01 -13.49
N VAL A 7 -2.56 -4.81 -12.73
CA VAL A 7 -2.44 -4.86 -11.27
C VAL A 7 -1.47 -5.98 -10.93
N ASN A 8 -0.32 -5.61 -10.34
CA ASN A 8 0.64 -6.58 -9.84
C ASN A 8 0.47 -6.68 -8.32
N ILE A 9 0.02 -7.84 -7.85
CA ILE A 9 0.06 -8.17 -6.42
C ILE A 9 1.42 -8.82 -6.17
N LEU A 10 2.30 -8.10 -5.49
CA LEU A 10 3.61 -8.59 -5.11
C LEU A 10 3.53 -8.99 -3.64
N HIS A 11 3.86 -10.25 -3.36
CA HIS A 11 4.11 -10.69 -2.00
C HIS A 11 5.60 -10.56 -1.73
N PHE A 12 5.92 -9.80 -0.70
CA PHE A 12 7.27 -9.64 -0.19
C PHE A 12 7.41 -10.45 1.08
N ASP A 13 8.57 -11.09 1.26
CA ASP A 13 8.89 -11.68 2.55
C ASP A 13 9.05 -10.57 3.60
N HIS A 14 8.86 -10.93 4.87
CA HIS A 14 8.89 -10.00 5.99
C HIS A 14 10.19 -9.18 6.04
N GLU A 15 11.32 -9.80 5.70
CA GLU A 15 12.65 -9.18 5.66
C GLU A 15 12.86 -8.22 4.47
N ASP A 16 12.07 -8.37 3.40
CA ASP A 16 12.15 -7.53 2.20
C ASP A 16 11.31 -6.25 2.33
N MET A 17 10.50 -6.15 3.39
CA MET A 17 9.73 -4.95 3.70
C MET A 17 10.62 -3.88 4.33
N GLY A 18 10.60 -2.65 3.79
CA GLY A 18 11.31 -1.53 4.39
C GLY A 18 10.68 -1.04 5.70
N TYR A 19 11.53 -0.60 6.63
CA TYR A 19 11.14 0.20 7.80
C TYR A 19 11.25 1.69 7.47
N ASN A 20 10.36 2.18 6.62
CA ASN A 20 10.46 3.51 5.99
C ASN A 20 9.17 4.31 6.02
N SER A 21 8.16 3.85 6.75
CA SER A 21 6.91 4.56 7.00
C SER A 21 6.27 4.06 8.31
N ASP A 22 5.10 4.58 8.64
CA ASP A 22 4.43 4.31 9.93
C ASP A 22 3.96 2.86 10.09
N HIS A 23 3.97 2.06 9.02
CA HIS A 23 3.70 0.63 9.12
C HIS A 23 4.82 -0.16 9.81
N GLY A 24 6.04 0.40 9.91
CA GLY A 24 7.22 -0.28 10.47
C GLY A 24 6.94 -0.95 11.82
N PRO A 25 6.48 -0.21 12.85
CA PRO A 25 6.12 -0.79 14.14
C PRO A 25 5.07 -1.90 14.06
N PHE A 26 4.11 -1.80 13.15
CA PHE A 26 3.05 -2.79 12.98
C PHE A 26 3.48 -4.03 12.21
N VAL A 27 4.64 -4.01 11.55
CA VAL A 27 5.23 -5.16 10.85
C VAL A 27 6.31 -5.83 11.68
N PHE A 28 7.18 -5.05 12.31
CA PHE A 28 8.43 -5.54 12.93
C PHE A 28 8.41 -5.55 14.46
N ASP A 29 7.62 -4.68 15.11
CA ASP A 29 7.70 -4.43 16.55
C ASP A 29 6.52 -5.05 17.33
N LEU A 30 5.86 -6.07 16.76
CA LEU A 30 4.78 -6.79 17.44
C LEU A 30 5.31 -7.75 18.51
N PRO A 31 4.58 -7.94 19.63
CA PRO A 31 4.98 -8.87 20.68
C PRO A 31 5.01 -10.32 20.19
N ASP A 32 5.71 -11.17 20.94
CA ASP A 32 5.78 -12.62 20.73
C ASP A 32 6.29 -13.05 19.35
N ASN A 33 7.12 -12.21 18.73
CA ASN A 33 7.70 -12.46 17.40
C ASN A 33 6.62 -12.60 16.30
N THR A 34 5.48 -11.93 16.50
CA THR A 34 4.35 -11.97 15.56
C THR A 34 4.70 -11.22 14.28
N ARG A 35 4.46 -11.83 13.13
CA ARG A 35 4.61 -11.16 11.83
C ARG A 35 3.39 -10.32 11.52
N GLY A 36 3.59 -9.00 11.46
CA GLY A 36 2.55 -8.09 11.01
C GLY A 36 2.26 -8.20 9.51
N ARG A 37 1.04 -7.84 9.12
CA ARG A 37 0.62 -7.76 7.71
C ARG A 37 0.19 -6.34 7.41
N VAL A 38 0.69 -5.78 6.32
CA VAL A 38 0.34 -4.43 5.88
C VAL A 38 0.03 -4.43 4.38
N GLY A 39 -0.95 -3.62 3.99
CA GLY A 39 -1.15 -3.21 2.60
C GLY A 39 -0.57 -1.82 2.39
N VAL A 40 0.40 -1.68 1.48
CA VAL A 40 1.01 -0.40 1.11
C VAL A 40 0.70 -0.10 -0.35
N CYS A 41 0.32 1.15 -0.66
CA CYS A 41 -0.17 1.57 -1.98
C CYS A 41 0.80 2.45 -2.77
N TYR A 42 2.02 2.62 -2.27
CA TYR A 42 3.05 3.41 -2.92
C TYR A 42 4.29 2.53 -3.15
N GLY A 43 4.91 2.69 -4.32
CA GLY A 43 6.29 2.25 -4.54
C GLY A 43 7.25 3.04 -3.65
N SER A 44 8.55 2.80 -3.76
CA SER A 44 9.65 3.38 -2.97
C SER A 44 9.81 4.93 -3.03
N GLY A 45 8.73 5.69 -3.20
CA GLY A 45 8.69 7.12 -3.50
C GLY A 45 8.52 7.38 -4.99
N SER A 46 7.93 8.53 -5.35
CA SER A 46 8.08 9.11 -6.68
C SER A 46 9.49 9.65 -6.87
N TRP A 47 9.90 9.93 -8.12
CA TRP A 47 11.19 10.58 -8.38
C TRP A 47 11.27 11.98 -7.73
N GLU A 48 10.12 12.61 -7.54
CA GLU A 48 9.95 13.92 -6.94
C GLU A 48 9.96 13.91 -5.41
N TYR A 49 9.95 12.74 -4.77
CA TYR A 49 9.93 12.60 -3.32
C TYR A 49 11.09 13.36 -2.66
N HIS A 50 10.80 14.06 -1.55
CA HIS A 50 11.75 14.94 -0.84
C HIS A 50 12.35 16.08 -1.69
N THR A 51 11.70 16.47 -2.79
CA THR A 51 12.09 17.64 -3.57
C THR A 51 10.96 18.68 -3.62
N TYR A 52 11.31 19.90 -4.02
CA TYR A 52 10.30 20.95 -4.27
C TYR A 52 9.34 20.63 -5.42
N LEU A 53 9.58 19.54 -6.16
CA LEU A 53 8.75 19.09 -7.27
C LEU A 53 7.54 18.26 -6.81
N ASP A 54 7.48 17.83 -5.54
CA ASP A 54 6.30 17.15 -4.99
C ASP A 54 5.13 18.14 -4.81
N ARG A 55 4.34 18.31 -5.88
CA ARG A 55 3.34 19.36 -6.04
C ARG A 55 2.12 18.85 -6.80
N MET A 56 1.00 19.56 -6.65
CA MET A 56 -0.29 19.18 -7.24
C MET A 56 -0.32 19.17 -8.78
N ASP A 57 0.57 19.90 -9.46
CA ASP A 57 0.70 19.86 -10.92
C ASP A 57 1.29 18.54 -11.44
N ARG A 58 1.88 17.73 -10.55
CA ARG A 58 2.38 16.37 -10.84
C ARG A 58 1.52 15.26 -10.25
N PHE A 59 0.45 15.63 -9.56
CA PHE A 59 -0.49 14.67 -8.99
C PHE A 59 -1.28 13.96 -10.09
N ASN A 60 -1.39 12.64 -10.00
CA ASN A 60 -2.19 11.84 -10.91
C ASN A 60 -3.49 11.40 -10.22
N GLU A 61 -4.59 12.08 -10.54
CA GLU A 61 -5.92 11.82 -9.99
C GLU A 61 -6.45 10.43 -10.36
N GLU A 62 -6.16 9.96 -11.57
CA GLU A 62 -6.57 8.63 -12.02
C GLU A 62 -5.86 7.53 -11.21
N SER A 63 -4.57 7.68 -10.95
CA SER A 63 -3.79 6.77 -10.11
C SER A 63 -4.33 6.74 -8.67
N LEU A 64 -4.68 7.89 -8.09
CA LEU A 64 -5.29 7.92 -6.75
C LEU A 64 -6.63 7.17 -6.74
N THR A 65 -7.47 7.41 -7.75
CA THR A 65 -8.79 6.80 -7.85
C THR A 65 -8.69 5.27 -8.01
N VAL A 66 -7.78 4.79 -8.87
CA VAL A 66 -7.54 3.35 -9.06
C VAL A 66 -7.03 2.71 -7.77
N SER A 67 -6.07 3.34 -7.07
CA SER A 67 -5.60 2.86 -5.77
C SER A 67 -6.73 2.80 -4.74
N ALA A 68 -7.55 3.85 -4.63
CA ALA A 68 -8.68 3.86 -3.71
C ALA A 68 -9.67 2.72 -3.98
N VAL A 69 -9.98 2.43 -5.24
CA VAL A 69 -10.86 1.30 -5.60
C VAL A 69 -10.25 -0.04 -5.22
N ILE A 70 -8.96 -0.26 -5.52
CA ILE A 70 -8.30 -1.55 -5.23
C ILE A 70 -8.19 -1.79 -3.72
N TYR A 71 -7.58 -0.86 -2.98
CA TYR A 71 -7.36 -1.02 -1.54
C TYR A 71 -8.68 -0.95 -0.76
N GLY A 72 -9.59 -0.05 -1.15
CA GLY A 72 -10.92 0.05 -0.54
C GLY A 72 -11.73 -1.23 -0.72
N SER A 73 -11.70 -1.83 -1.91
CA SER A 73 -12.39 -3.10 -2.19
C SER A 73 -11.76 -4.27 -1.44
N TYR A 74 -10.42 -4.30 -1.33
CA TYR A 74 -9.71 -5.33 -0.58
C TYR A 74 -9.97 -5.21 0.93
N LEU A 75 -9.89 -4.01 1.50
CA LEU A 75 -10.24 -3.76 2.90
C LEU A 75 -11.69 -4.12 3.19
N LYS A 76 -12.61 -3.77 2.27
CA LYS A 76 -14.02 -4.17 2.39
C LYS A 76 -14.16 -5.69 2.39
N TYR A 77 -13.44 -6.41 1.54
CA TYR A 77 -13.45 -7.87 1.52
C TYR A 77 -12.90 -8.47 2.83
N LEU A 78 -11.77 -7.95 3.34
CA LEU A 78 -11.20 -8.41 4.61
C LEU A 78 -12.07 -8.09 5.82
N ALA A 79 -12.76 -6.95 5.81
CA ALA A 79 -13.69 -6.55 6.85
C ALA A 79 -15.07 -7.22 6.70
N TRP A 80 -15.33 -7.85 5.56
CA TRP A 80 -16.50 -8.70 5.34
C TRP A 80 -16.26 -10.04 6.03
N ASP A 81 -16.23 -10.01 7.35
CA ASP A 81 -16.53 -11.15 8.19
C ASP A 81 -18.06 -11.30 8.13
N ASP A 82 -18.54 -12.29 7.37
CA ASP A 82 -19.84 -12.89 7.71
C ASP A 82 -19.64 -13.51 9.10
N GLU A 83 -20.54 -13.25 10.03
CA GLU A 83 -20.64 -14.05 11.24
C GLU A 83 -20.64 -15.54 10.85
N SER A 84 -19.53 -16.25 11.06
CA SER A 84 -19.44 -17.72 10.92
C SER A 84 -18.65 -18.32 12.06
#